data_AF-A0A962TKI6-F1
#
_entry.id   AF-A0A962TKI6-F1
#
_cell.length_a   1.000
_cell.length_b   1.000
_cell.length_c   1.000
_cell.angle_alpha   90.00
_cell.angle_beta   90.00
_cell.angle_gamma   90.00
#
_symmetry.space_group_name_H-M   'P 1'
#
loop_
_entity.id
_entity.type
_entity.pdbx_description
1 polymer ?
#
loop_
_entity_poly.entity_id
_entity_poly.type
_entity_poly.pdbx_seq_one_letter_code
_entity_poly.pdbx_strand_id
1 'polypeptide(L)'
;MPASGRRAGSVVTVIVAKYDVGFGNSLYIRGEGAGLSWDTSVLMKNVENDVWVWTTNEMTEGMVSFKFLINDSTEHWSSGDNLSASAGETTTVSPSF
;
A
#
# COMPACT_ATOMS: atom_id res chain seq x y z
N MET A 1 19.14 36.11 3.87
CA MET A 1 18.56 34.94 3.16
C MET A 1 18.12 33.91 4.19
N PRO A 2 16.86 33.46 4.22
CA PRO A 2 16.57 32.16 4.78
C PRO A 2 15.98 31.26 3.68
N ALA A 3 16.74 30.26 3.27
CA ALA A 3 16.17 29.07 2.64
C ALA A 3 15.41 28.32 3.73
N SER A 4 14.14 28.70 3.93
CA SER A 4 13.21 27.92 4.72
C SER A 4 12.92 26.65 3.93
N GLY A 5 13.77 25.64 4.11
CA GLY A 5 13.40 24.28 3.78
C GLY A 5 12.18 23.94 4.61
N ARG A 6 10.99 24.12 4.03
CA ARG A 6 9.82 23.37 4.46
C ARG A 6 10.30 21.93 4.39
N ARG A 7 10.62 21.29 5.53
CA ARG A 7 10.39 19.86 5.62
C ARG A 7 8.90 19.77 5.33
N ALA A 8 8.56 19.54 4.07
CA ALA A 8 7.21 19.17 3.68
C ALA A 8 6.91 18.02 4.63
N GLY A 9 6.01 18.27 5.58
CA GLY A 9 5.76 17.33 6.67
C GLY A 9 5.39 16.02 6.01
N SER A 10 6.21 14.99 6.21
CA SER A 10 5.90 13.64 5.80
C SER A 10 4.46 13.33 6.19
N VAL A 11 3.60 13.10 5.20
CA VAL A 11 2.20 12.76 5.45
C VAL A 11 2.10 11.25 5.56
N VAL A 12 1.31 10.79 6.53
CA VAL A 12 1.14 9.36 6.76
C VAL A 12 0.04 8.85 5.85
N THR A 13 0.40 8.07 4.85
CA THR A 13 -0.55 7.35 3.99
C THR A 13 -0.79 5.98 4.59
N VAL A 14 -2.05 5.58 4.70
CA VAL A 14 -2.45 4.28 5.21
C VAL A 14 -3.29 3.58 4.16
N ILE A 15 -2.91 2.36 3.78
CA ILE A 15 -3.68 1.52 2.86
C ILE A 15 -4.18 0.32 3.66
N VAL A 16 -5.50 0.17 3.71
CA VAL A 16 -6.18 -0.93 4.39
C VAL A 16 -6.81 -1.82 3.33
N ALA A 17 -6.36 -3.07 3.25
CA ALA A 17 -6.95 -4.10 2.42
C ALA A 17 -7.83 -5.01 3.27
N LYS A 18 -9.11 -5.11 2.91
CA LYS A 18 -10.09 -6.00 3.54
C LYS A 18 -10.27 -7.24 2.67
N TYR A 19 -9.49 -8.28 2.96
CA TYR A 19 -9.55 -9.57 2.29
C TYR A 19 -8.97 -10.68 3.16
N ASP A 20 -9.70 -11.80 3.26
CA ASP A 20 -9.19 -13.03 3.87
C ASP A 20 -8.35 -13.80 2.85
N VAL A 21 -7.04 -13.76 3.01
CA VAL A 21 -6.09 -14.51 2.16
C VAL A 21 -6.08 -16.00 2.48
N GLY A 22 -6.76 -16.46 3.52
CA GLY A 22 -6.76 -17.83 3.99
C GLY A 22 -5.57 -18.15 4.92
N PHE A 23 -5.74 -19.20 5.72
CA PHE A 23 -4.75 -19.60 6.72
C PHE A 23 -3.41 -20.00 6.07
N GLY A 24 -2.32 -19.40 6.56
CA GLY A 24 -0.96 -19.66 6.06
C GLY A 24 -0.53 -18.79 4.88
N ASN A 25 -1.43 -17.96 4.35
CA ASN A 25 -1.11 -17.01 3.29
C ASN A 25 -0.82 -15.62 3.85
N SER A 26 -0.09 -14.81 3.08
CA SER A 26 0.24 -13.43 3.42
C SER A 26 -0.10 -12.48 2.28
N LEU A 27 -0.63 -11.30 2.62
CA LEU A 27 -0.93 -10.26 1.66
C LEU A 27 0.27 -9.34 1.46
N TYR A 28 0.65 -9.15 0.21
CA TYR A 28 1.71 -8.24 -0.19
C TYR A 28 1.11 -7.12 -1.04
N ILE A 29 1.75 -5.96 -0.97
CA ILE A 29 1.45 -4.79 -1.77
C ILE A 29 2.66 -4.47 -2.65
N ARG A 30 2.39 -4.21 -3.93
CA ARG A 30 3.35 -3.67 -4.91
C ARG A 30 2.76 -2.42 -5.51
N GLY A 31 3.61 -1.50 -5.94
CA GLY A 31 3.13 -0.23 -6.43
C GLY A 31 4.24 0.71 -6.88
N GLU A 32 3.89 1.95 -7.13
CA GLU A 32 4.80 3.01 -7.50
C GLU A 32 4.49 4.25 -6.68
N GLY A 33 5.53 4.72 -5.97
CA GLY A 33 5.48 5.87 -5.07
C GLY A 33 5.57 5.47 -3.58
N ALA A 34 5.93 6.43 -2.72
CA ALA A 34 6.02 6.26 -1.26
C ALA A 34 6.91 5.11 -0.77
N GLY A 35 7.93 4.77 -1.56
CA GLY A 35 8.82 3.64 -1.30
C GLY A 35 8.33 2.30 -1.84
N LEU A 36 7.17 2.23 -2.50
CA LEU A 36 6.73 1.03 -3.23
C LEU A 36 7.42 0.94 -4.60
N SER A 37 7.62 -0.29 -5.06
CA SER A 37 8.09 -0.60 -6.41
C SER A 37 7.31 -1.79 -6.98
N TRP A 38 7.10 -1.83 -8.30
CA TRP A 38 6.45 -2.98 -8.95
C TRP A 38 7.36 -4.21 -8.97
N ASP A 39 8.67 -4.00 -8.86
CA ASP A 39 9.69 -5.04 -8.79
C ASP A 39 9.84 -5.63 -7.37
N THR A 40 9.45 -4.88 -6.33
CA THR A 40 9.64 -5.27 -4.92
C THR A 40 8.32 -5.33 -4.18
N SER A 41 8.00 -6.50 -3.64
CA SER A 41 6.86 -6.71 -2.78
C SER A 41 7.12 -6.21 -1.36
N VAL A 42 6.10 -5.60 -0.77
CA VAL A 42 6.09 -5.22 0.64
C VAL A 42 5.03 -6.03 1.35
N LEU A 43 5.42 -6.72 2.42
CA LEU A 43 4.48 -7.48 3.25
C LEU A 43 3.57 -6.50 4.00
N MET A 44 2.25 -6.67 3.86
CA MET A 44 1.29 -5.91 4.66
C MET A 44 1.20 -6.47 6.08
N LYS A 45 0.85 -5.62 7.03
CA LYS A 45 0.62 -6.04 8.42
C LYS A 45 -0.79 -6.60 8.54
N ASN A 46 -0.92 -7.88 8.91
CA ASN A 46 -2.20 -8.44 9.31
C ASN A 46 -2.61 -7.88 10.68
N VAL A 47 -3.78 -7.25 10.75
CA VAL A 47 -4.32 -6.64 11.98
C VAL A 47 -5.55 -7.40 12.47
N GLU A 48 -6.36 -7.94 11.56
CA GLU A 48 -7.52 -8.81 11.86
C GLU A 48 -7.60 -9.96 10.84
N ASN A 49 -8.54 -10.89 11.01
CA ASN A 49 -8.71 -12.06 10.13
C ASN A 49 -8.70 -11.73 8.63
N ASP A 50 -9.40 -10.67 8.24
CA ASP A 50 -9.50 -10.20 6.86
C ASP A 50 -8.90 -8.79 6.68
N VAL A 51 -8.20 -8.23 7.67
CA VAL A 51 -7.72 -6.85 7.60
C VAL A 51 -6.21 -6.78 7.55
N TRP A 52 -5.70 -6.19 6.47
CA TRP A 52 -4.30 -5.97 6.20
C TRP A 52 -4.02 -4.49 6.05
N VAL A 53 -2.97 -4.00 6.70
CA VAL A 53 -2.64 -2.58 6.76
C VAL A 53 -1.20 -2.36 6.30
N TRP A 54 -1.03 -1.41 5.39
CA TRP A 54 0.26 -0.87 5.01
C TRP A 54 0.29 0.62 5.32
N THR A 55 1.42 1.11 5.81
CA THR A 55 1.56 2.51 6.22
C THR A 55 2.92 3.03 5.77
N THR A 56 2.92 4.25 5.23
CA THR A 56 4.13 4.92 4.76
C THR A 56 4.09 6.39 5.15
N ASN A 57 5.25 6.95 5.45
CA ASN A 57 5.47 8.37 5.69
C ASN A 57 6.54 8.94 4.72
N GLU A 58 6.85 8.21 3.64
CA GLU A 58 7.85 8.63 2.67
C GLU A 58 7.29 9.65 1.66
N MET A 59 5.97 9.80 1.59
CA MET A 59 5.31 10.79 0.74
C MET A 59 5.04 12.11 1.43
N THR A 60 5.03 13.18 0.63
CA THR A 60 4.65 14.53 1.04
C THR A 60 3.51 15.09 0.17
N GLU A 61 3.44 14.70 -1.10
CA GLU A 61 2.36 15.02 -2.04
C GLU A 61 2.27 13.95 -3.15
N GLY A 62 1.16 13.93 -3.89
CA GLY A 62 0.93 13.01 -5.02
C GLY A 62 0.01 11.83 -4.70
N MET A 63 0.03 10.83 -5.57
CA MET A 63 -0.73 9.59 -5.44
C MET A 63 0.21 8.39 -5.59
N VAL A 64 -0.04 7.34 -4.81
CA VAL A 64 0.63 6.06 -4.95
C VAL A 64 -0.26 5.12 -5.75
N SER A 65 0.26 4.53 -6.81
CA SER A 65 -0.46 3.47 -7.54
C SER A 65 -0.03 2.12 -6.99
N PHE A 66 -0.95 1.22 -6.68
CA PHE A 66 -0.62 -0.05 -6.06
C PHE A 66 -1.58 -1.17 -6.46
N LYS A 67 -1.14 -2.40 -6.21
CA LYS A 67 -1.93 -3.61 -6.38
C LYS A 67 -1.52 -4.63 -5.33
N PHE A 68 -2.46 -5.50 -5.00
CA PHE A 68 -2.23 -6.54 -4.01
C PHE A 68 -1.89 -7.86 -4.68
N LEU A 69 -1.09 -8.66 -4.00
CA LEU A 69 -0.76 -10.03 -4.39
C LEU A 69 -0.64 -10.94 -3.17
N ILE A 70 -0.94 -12.22 -3.35
CA ILE A 70 -0.86 -13.22 -2.28
C ILE A 70 0.46 -13.98 -2.35
N ASN A 71 1.13 -14.15 -1.20
CA ASN A 71 2.38 -14.91 -1.04
C ASN A 71 3.54 -14.44 -1.93
N ASP A 72 3.57 -13.16 -2.28
CA ASP A 72 4.53 -12.62 -3.26
C ASP A 72 4.54 -13.37 -4.61
N SER A 73 3.45 -14.07 -4.94
CA SER A 73 3.34 -14.76 -6.21
C SER A 73 2.91 -13.77 -7.28
N THR A 74 3.74 -13.61 -8.31
CA THR A 74 3.42 -12.81 -9.51
C THR A 74 2.28 -13.40 -10.34
N GLU A 75 1.73 -14.55 -9.93
CA GLU A 75 0.56 -15.18 -10.55
C GLU A 75 -0.75 -14.90 -9.78
N HIS A 76 -0.67 -14.41 -8.53
CA HIS A 76 -1.84 -14.19 -7.67
C HIS A 76 -2.06 -12.71 -7.37
N TRP A 77 -2.34 -11.93 -8.41
CA TRP A 77 -2.72 -10.52 -8.29
C TRP A 77 -4.20 -10.36 -7.97
N SER A 78 -4.54 -9.26 -7.30
CA SER A 78 -5.95 -8.87 -7.14
C SER A 78 -6.59 -8.61 -8.51
N SER A 79 -7.83 -9.06 -8.69
CA SER A 79 -8.61 -8.81 -9.89
C SER A 79 -8.87 -7.30 -10.08
N GLY A 80 -9.02 -6.89 -11.34
CA GLY A 80 -9.27 -5.49 -11.71
C GLY A 80 -8.00 -4.68 -11.98
N ASP A 81 -8.19 -3.37 -12.11
CA ASP A 81 -7.15 -2.39 -12.41
C ASP A 81 -6.29 -2.05 -11.18
N ASN A 82 -5.20 -1.32 -11.41
CA ASN A 82 -4.35 -0.82 -10.34
C ASN A 82 -5.13 0.21 -9.50
N LEU A 83 -4.99 0.11 -8.20
CA LEU A 83 -5.61 1.04 -7.24
C LEU A 83 -4.70 2.24 -7.02
N SER A 84 -5.26 3.34 -6.53
CA SER A 84 -4.50 4.54 -6.19
C SER A 84 -4.91 5.11 -4.83
N ALA A 85 -3.95 5.66 -4.11
CA ALA A 85 -4.17 6.31 -2.81
C ALA A 85 -3.44 7.66 -2.77
N SER A 86 -4.11 8.68 -2.23
CA SER A 86 -3.54 10.01 -2.07
C SER A 86 -2.57 10.06 -0.89
N ALA A 87 -1.49 10.83 -1.04
CA ALA A 87 -0.54 11.04 0.04
C ALA A 87 -1.23 11.66 1.27
N GLY A 88 -1.08 11.02 2.44
CA GLY A 88 -1.63 11.52 3.71
C GLY A 88 -3.06 11.09 4.00
N GLU A 89 -3.65 10.24 3.18
CA GLU A 89 -5.00 9.71 3.39
C GLU A 89 -4.98 8.25 3.85
N THR A 90 -6.07 7.81 4.46
CA THR A 90 -6.34 6.39 4.72
C THR A 90 -7.28 5.83 3.65
N THR A 91 -6.76 5.01 2.75
CA THR A 91 -7.54 4.34 1.70
C THR A 91 -7.90 2.94 2.14
N THR A 92 -9.20 2.66 2.24
CA THR A 92 -9.70 1.30 2.50
C THR A 92 -10.21 0.69 1.21
N VAL A 93 -9.72 -0.50 0.89
CA VAL A 93 -10.01 -1.24 -0.34
C VAL A 93 -10.31 -2.68 0.00
N SER A 94 -11.26 -3.28 -0.70
CA SER A 94 -11.63 -4.68 -0.56
C SER A 94 -11.27 -5.40 -1.86
N PRO A 95 -10.00 -5.84 -2.03
CA PRO A 95 -9.58 -6.52 -3.24
C PRO A 95 -10.27 -7.87 -3.38
N SER A 96 -10.50 -8.30 -4.62
CA SER A 96 -10.84 -9.68 -4.97
C SER A 96 -9.63 -10.34 -5.63
N PHE A 97 -9.49 -11.66 -5.54
CA PHE A 97 -8.40 -12.42 -6.16
C PHE A 97 -8.96 -13.52 -7.05
#